data_AF-S8D457-F1
#
_entry.id   AF-S8D457-F1
#
_cell.length_a   1.000
_cell.length_b   1.000
_cell.length_c   1.000
_cell.angle_alpha   90.00
_cell.angle_beta   90.00
_cell.angle_gamma   90.00
#
_symmetry.space_group_name_H-M   'P 1'
#
loop_
_entity.id
_entity.type
_entity.pdbx_description
1 polymer ?
#
loop_
_entity_poly.entity_id
_entity_poly.type
_entity_poly.pdbx_seq_one_letter_code
_entity_poly.pdbx_strand_id
1 'polypeptide(L)'
;DKDFENCNGWIGTVTGEKLKVLKGTNFALFTVEMGIGSMMGPRWNPAEDEISVVLQGRGMLSLLCSDISVVGSENCRNRRLEVEEGDVFLIPKFHTVAQTSFNNDTLVFMGFTSYGHRRRLLKGPVAVLRRLDADVLATALDVSSETAEKLVAAKDGDSPLVACVSCAEEEWETMQGE
;
A
#
# COMPACT_ATOMS: atom_id res chain seq x y z
N ASP A 1 11.90 -3.29 16.62
CA ASP A 1 11.76 -4.51 15.80
C ASP A 1 10.92 -4.25 14.57
N LYS A 2 11.43 -4.68 13.42
CA LYS A 2 10.76 -4.64 12.13
C LYS A 2 9.65 -5.71 12.12
N ASP A 3 8.48 -5.37 11.60
CA ASP A 3 7.38 -6.33 11.44
C ASP A 3 7.53 -7.15 10.15
N PHE A 4 8.23 -6.60 9.17
CA PHE A 4 8.53 -7.26 7.90
C PHE A 4 9.87 -6.76 7.35
N GLU A 5 10.64 -7.65 6.73
CA GLU A 5 11.90 -7.31 6.06
C GLU A 5 12.18 -8.32 4.94
N ASN A 6 12.61 -7.82 3.78
CA ASN A 6 13.14 -8.62 2.68
C ASN A 6 14.14 -7.80 1.84
N CYS A 7 14.57 -8.33 0.69
CA CYS A 7 15.52 -7.65 -0.20
C CYS A 7 15.02 -6.33 -0.81
N ASN A 8 13.70 -6.05 -0.75
CA ASN A 8 13.09 -4.85 -1.30
C ASN A 8 12.81 -3.79 -0.23
N GLY A 9 13.22 -4.03 1.03
CA GLY A 9 13.10 -3.08 2.13
C GLY A 9 12.45 -3.68 3.38
N TRP A 10 11.90 -2.82 4.24
CA TRP A 10 11.32 -3.24 5.51
C TRP A 10 10.17 -2.35 5.98
N ILE A 11 9.36 -2.89 6.89
CA ILE A 11 8.24 -2.21 7.54
C ILE A 11 8.37 -2.39 9.05
N GLY A 12 8.25 -1.31 9.80
CA GLY A 12 8.24 -1.34 11.26
C GLY A 12 7.09 -0.51 11.81
N THR A 13 6.35 -1.07 12.76
CA THR A 13 5.19 -0.44 13.40
C THR A 13 5.43 -0.32 14.89
N VAL A 14 5.03 0.80 15.49
CA VAL A 14 5.04 1.06 16.93
C VAL A 14 3.62 1.34 17.38
N THR A 15 3.08 0.42 18.19
CA THR A 15 1.73 0.49 18.76
C THR A 15 1.79 0.64 20.29
N GLY A 16 0.63 0.84 20.94
CA GLY A 16 0.51 0.78 22.40
C GLY A 16 0.95 -0.56 23.03
N GLU A 17 1.02 -1.64 22.25
CA GLU A 17 1.57 -2.92 22.72
C GLU A 17 3.09 -2.84 22.88
N LYS A 18 3.79 -2.21 21.92
CA LYS A 18 5.25 -2.04 21.94
C LYS A 18 5.71 -0.89 22.81
N LEU A 19 4.97 0.23 22.85
CA LEU A 19 5.35 1.42 23.60
C LEU A 19 4.20 1.90 24.49
N LYS A 20 4.40 1.81 25.81
CA LYS A 20 3.35 2.10 26.81
C LYS A 20 2.76 3.52 26.70
N VAL A 21 3.54 4.50 26.24
CA VAL A 21 3.07 5.89 26.06
C VAL A 21 1.95 6.01 25.01
N LEU A 22 1.85 5.04 24.08
CA LEU A 22 0.80 4.98 23.07
C LEU A 22 -0.43 4.18 23.53
N LYS A 23 -0.43 3.64 24.76
CA LYS A 23 -1.62 2.94 25.28
C LYS A 23 -2.75 3.94 25.50
N GLY A 24 -3.92 3.62 24.95
CA GLY A 24 -5.13 4.44 25.08
C GLY A 24 -5.20 5.64 24.14
N THR A 25 -4.17 5.89 23.32
CA THR A 25 -4.18 6.99 22.34
C THR A 25 -4.88 6.61 21.03
N ASN A 26 -5.09 5.32 20.79
CA ASN A 26 -5.54 4.76 19.50
C ASN A 26 -4.65 5.15 18.31
N PHE A 27 -3.45 5.67 18.54
CA PHE A 27 -2.49 5.95 17.47
C PHE A 27 -1.49 4.83 17.34
N ALA A 28 -1.04 4.62 16.13
CA ALA A 28 0.11 3.79 15.88
C ALA A 28 0.98 4.39 14.78
N LEU A 29 2.29 4.33 15.00
CA LEU A 29 3.29 4.92 14.11
C LEU A 29 3.91 3.79 13.30
N PHE A 30 4.36 4.11 12.10
CA PHE A 30 5.08 3.17 11.28
C PHE A 30 6.15 3.84 10.46
N THR A 31 7.14 3.06 10.06
CA THR A 31 8.19 3.44 9.13
C THR A 31 8.27 2.38 8.05
N VAL A 32 8.46 2.83 6.82
CA VAL A 32 8.67 1.98 5.65
C VAL A 32 9.95 2.43 4.98
N GLU A 33 10.81 1.47 4.67
CA GLU A 33 11.91 1.63 3.73
C GLU A 33 11.60 0.78 2.51
N MET A 34 11.69 1.38 1.33
CA MET A 34 11.61 0.70 0.05
C MET A 34 12.94 0.86 -0.67
N GLY A 35 13.55 -0.27 -1.06
CA GLY A 35 14.74 -0.28 -1.89
C GLY A 35 14.49 0.40 -3.24
N ILE A 36 15.55 0.65 -4.02
CA ILE A 36 15.40 1.16 -5.40
C ILE A 36 14.51 0.22 -6.24
N GLY A 37 13.72 0.80 -7.15
CA GLY A 37 12.88 0.02 -8.07
C GLY A 37 12.01 -1.02 -7.36
N SER A 38 11.42 -0.64 -6.23
CA SER A 38 10.59 -1.49 -5.38
C SER A 38 9.17 -0.94 -5.29
N MET A 39 8.23 -1.80 -4.92
CA MET A 39 6.83 -1.45 -4.75
C MET A 39 6.31 -1.98 -3.43
N MET A 40 5.60 -1.14 -2.68
CA MET A 40 4.62 -1.62 -1.73
C MET A 40 3.34 -1.88 -2.49
N GLY A 41 2.98 -3.16 -2.58
CA GLY A 41 1.87 -3.61 -3.42
C GLY A 41 0.53 -2.99 -3.05
N PRO A 42 -0.45 -3.01 -3.98
CA PRO A 42 -1.76 -2.41 -3.76
C PRO A 42 -2.42 -2.85 -2.44
N ARG A 43 -2.79 -1.87 -1.61
CA ARG A 43 -3.41 -2.07 -0.30
C ARG A 43 -4.47 -1.01 -0.02
N TRP A 44 -5.38 -1.30 0.90
CA TRP A 44 -6.28 -0.29 1.46
C TRP A 44 -6.39 -0.44 2.98
N ASN A 45 -6.73 0.67 3.63
CA ASN A 45 -7.02 0.71 5.05
C ASN A 45 -8.55 0.74 5.24
N PRO A 46 -9.18 -0.30 5.81
CA PRO A 46 -10.64 -0.36 5.93
C PRO A 46 -11.22 0.47 7.08
N ALA A 47 -10.38 0.96 7.99
CA ALA A 47 -10.84 1.60 9.23
C ALA A 47 -10.08 2.89 9.59
N GLU A 48 -8.97 3.17 8.91
CA GLU A 48 -7.93 4.08 9.41
C GLU A 48 -7.48 4.98 8.25
N ASP A 49 -7.38 6.28 8.50
CA ASP A 49 -6.69 7.20 7.61
C ASP A 49 -5.19 7.16 7.94
N GLU A 50 -4.34 7.24 6.91
CA GLU A 50 -2.89 7.23 7.05
C GLU A 50 -2.32 8.58 6.64
N ILE A 51 -1.58 9.23 7.55
CA ILE A 51 -0.82 10.44 7.26
C ILE A 51 0.66 10.10 7.35
N SER A 52 1.41 10.46 6.31
CA SER A 52 2.82 10.08 6.17
C SER A 52 3.66 11.27 5.74
N VAL A 53 4.92 11.27 6.19
CA VAL A 53 5.96 12.22 5.81
C VAL A 53 7.10 11.44 5.15
N VAL A 54 7.55 11.90 3.99
CA VAL A 54 8.73 11.34 3.32
C VAL A 54 9.98 11.82 4.03
N LEU A 55 10.80 10.87 4.47
CA LEU A 55 12.04 11.14 5.22
C LEU A 55 13.28 11.11 4.34
N GLN A 56 13.24 10.38 3.22
CA GLN A 56 14.35 10.28 2.28
C GLN A 56 13.85 9.82 0.91
N GLY A 57 14.47 10.37 -0.14
CA GLY A 57 14.31 9.94 -1.51
C GLY A 57 12.98 10.36 -2.13
N ARG A 58 12.62 9.70 -3.23
CA ARG A 58 11.45 10.02 -4.05
C ARG A 58 10.70 8.78 -4.49
N GLY A 59 9.42 8.93 -4.75
CA GLY A 59 8.55 7.85 -5.22
C GLY A 59 7.26 8.33 -5.83
N MET A 60 6.45 7.38 -6.28
CA MET A 60 5.11 7.64 -6.80
C MET A 60 4.05 7.00 -5.90
N LEU A 61 2.94 7.71 -5.75
CA LEU A 61 1.70 7.23 -5.16
C LEU A 61 0.64 7.10 -6.25
N SER A 62 0.12 5.88 -6.44
CA SER A 62 -1.04 5.62 -7.31
C SER A 62 -2.24 5.34 -6.42
N LEU A 63 -3.12 6.34 -6.29
CA LEU A 63 -4.31 6.32 -5.44
C LEU A 63 -5.56 6.08 -6.29
N LEU A 64 -6.24 4.97 -6.03
CA LEU A 64 -7.58 4.71 -6.54
C LEU A 64 -8.61 5.17 -5.53
N CYS A 65 -9.49 6.06 -5.97
CA CYS A 65 -10.51 6.58 -5.07
C CYS A 65 -11.64 5.58 -4.85
N SER A 66 -12.11 5.49 -3.60
CA SER A 66 -13.36 4.83 -3.26
C SER A 66 -14.46 5.85 -2.97
N ASP A 67 -15.48 5.86 -3.82
CA ASP A 67 -16.71 6.66 -3.65
C ASP A 67 -17.53 6.26 -2.41
N ILE A 68 -17.16 5.16 -1.74
CA ILE A 68 -17.78 4.70 -0.47
C ILE A 68 -17.63 5.75 0.64
N SER A 69 -16.63 6.64 0.52
CA SER A 69 -16.28 7.60 1.56
C SER A 69 -17.12 8.87 1.59
N VAL A 70 -17.90 9.19 0.54
CA VAL A 70 -18.68 10.43 0.52
C VAL A 70 -20.05 10.23 -0.13
N VAL A 71 -21.08 10.16 0.69
CA VAL A 71 -22.45 10.46 0.27
C VAL A 71 -22.46 11.93 -0.20
N GLY A 72 -22.35 12.15 -1.51
CA GLY A 72 -22.55 13.46 -2.15
C GLY A 72 -21.34 14.18 -2.75
N SER A 73 -20.15 13.57 -2.89
CA SER A 73 -19.11 14.16 -3.75
C SER A 73 -19.19 13.56 -5.15
N GLU A 74 -19.84 14.29 -6.06
CA GLU A 74 -19.56 14.10 -7.49
C GLU A 74 -18.07 14.42 -7.71
N ASN A 75 -17.29 13.42 -8.15
CA ASN A 75 -15.88 13.50 -8.58
C ASN A 75 -14.81 13.20 -7.52
N CYS A 76 -14.90 12.07 -6.82
CA CYS A 76 -13.64 11.48 -6.41
C CYS A 76 -12.93 10.89 -7.64
N ARG A 77 -11.63 11.18 -7.79
CA ARG A 77 -10.87 10.80 -8.98
C ARG A 77 -9.59 10.11 -8.55
N ASN A 78 -9.16 9.14 -9.36
CA ASN A 78 -7.85 8.54 -9.20
C ASN A 78 -6.76 9.61 -9.30
N ARG A 79 -5.67 9.41 -8.56
CA ARG A 79 -4.55 10.35 -8.49
C ARG A 79 -3.25 9.60 -8.64
N ARG A 80 -2.34 10.20 -9.39
CA ARG A 80 -0.91 9.89 -9.36
C ARG A 80 -0.21 11.09 -8.76
N LEU A 81 0.71 10.85 -7.83
CA LEU A 81 1.44 11.91 -7.14
C LEU A 81 2.89 11.48 -7.03
N GLU A 82 3.81 12.33 -7.49
CA GLU A 82 5.22 12.24 -7.06
C GLU A 82 5.33 12.78 -5.64
N VAL A 83 6.13 12.12 -4.82
CA VAL A 83 6.47 12.57 -3.47
C VAL A 83 7.98 12.52 -3.27
N GLU A 84 8.51 13.52 -2.58
CA GLU A 84 9.94 13.65 -2.25
C GLU A 84 10.17 14.04 -0.79
N GLU A 85 11.44 14.03 -0.36
CA GLU A 85 11.82 14.33 1.02
C GLU A 85 11.18 15.63 1.55
N GLY A 86 10.51 15.52 2.69
CA GLY A 86 9.78 16.62 3.32
C GLY A 86 8.29 16.70 2.96
N ASP A 87 7.84 16.02 1.91
CA ASP A 87 6.42 15.99 1.55
C ASP A 87 5.58 15.23 2.57
N VAL A 88 4.33 15.69 2.71
CA VAL A 88 3.30 15.05 3.55
C VAL A 88 2.16 14.56 2.66
N PHE A 89 1.78 13.29 2.78
CA PHE A 89 0.65 12.72 2.05
C PHE A 89 -0.38 12.05 2.97
N LEU A 90 -1.64 12.08 2.54
CA LEU A 90 -2.79 11.48 3.22
C LEU A 90 -3.38 10.37 2.33
N ILE A 91 -3.60 9.20 2.94
CA ILE A 91 -4.31 8.08 2.32
C ILE A 91 -5.58 7.85 3.15
N PRO A 92 -6.74 8.30 2.67
CA PRO A 92 -7.99 8.10 3.38
C PRO A 92 -8.37 6.62 3.42
N LYS A 93 -9.15 6.23 4.42
CA LYS A 93 -9.75 4.90 4.49
C LYS A 93 -10.50 4.56 3.20
N PHE A 94 -10.53 3.27 2.89
CA PHE A 94 -11.09 2.67 1.66
C PHE A 94 -10.42 3.03 0.34
N HIS A 95 -9.48 3.99 0.31
CA HIS A 95 -8.71 4.25 -0.89
C HIS A 95 -7.66 3.17 -1.06
N THR A 96 -7.54 2.66 -2.27
CA THR A 96 -6.45 1.74 -2.61
C THR A 96 -5.24 2.56 -3.02
N VAL A 97 -4.09 2.21 -2.47
CA VAL A 97 -2.81 2.84 -2.76
C VAL A 97 -1.82 1.78 -3.23
N ALA A 98 -1.05 2.11 -4.25
CA ALA A 98 0.25 1.53 -4.53
C ALA A 98 1.32 2.60 -4.35
N GLN A 99 2.46 2.20 -3.78
CA GLN A 99 3.62 3.06 -3.57
C GLN A 99 4.80 2.45 -4.31
N THR A 100 5.51 3.22 -5.11
CA THR A 100 6.68 2.77 -5.87
C THR A 100 7.87 3.71 -5.64
N SER A 101 9.08 3.14 -5.55
CA SER A 101 10.32 3.89 -5.49
C SER A 101 10.96 3.95 -6.88
N PHE A 102 11.67 5.04 -7.18
CA PHE A 102 12.43 5.18 -8.40
C PHE A 102 13.66 4.26 -8.40
N ASN A 103 14.25 4.04 -9.58
CA ASN A 103 15.45 3.21 -9.74
C ASN A 103 16.71 3.87 -9.17
N ASN A 104 16.69 5.18 -8.93
CA ASN A 104 17.85 5.97 -8.54
C ASN A 104 17.93 6.25 -7.03
N ASP A 105 16.86 6.01 -6.26
CA ASP A 105 16.84 6.32 -4.84
C ASP A 105 15.92 5.39 -4.03
N THR A 106 16.30 5.16 -2.78
CA THR A 106 15.47 4.45 -1.82
C THR A 106 14.41 5.40 -1.27
N LEU A 107 13.16 4.94 -1.19
CA LEU A 107 12.08 5.73 -0.60
C LEU A 107 11.90 5.34 0.87
N VAL A 108 12.06 6.31 1.78
CA VAL A 108 11.80 6.12 3.21
C VAL A 108 10.71 7.08 3.65
N PHE A 109 9.68 6.57 4.31
CA PHE A 109 8.63 7.40 4.89
C PHE A 109 8.18 6.90 6.25
N MET A 110 7.72 7.83 7.07
CA MET A 110 7.14 7.57 8.38
C MET A 110 5.72 8.11 8.42
N GLY A 111 4.80 7.35 9.00
CA GLY A 111 3.42 7.79 9.12
C GLY A 111 2.75 7.35 10.41
N PHE A 112 1.53 7.83 10.58
CA PHE A 112 0.67 7.52 11.71
C PHE A 112 -0.75 7.26 11.23
N THR A 113 -1.44 6.34 11.91
CA THR A 113 -2.83 5.98 11.65
C THR A 113 -3.72 6.34 12.83
N SER A 114 -4.95 6.75 12.52
CA SER A 114 -6.01 6.92 13.50
C SER A 114 -6.74 5.58 13.69
N TYR A 115 -6.68 5.03 14.91
CA TYR A 115 -7.00 3.63 15.26
C TYR A 115 -5.99 2.64 14.70
N GLY A 116 -5.60 1.64 15.52
CA GLY A 116 -4.93 0.39 15.13
C GLY A 116 -3.81 0.43 14.06
N HIS A 117 -3.30 -0.73 13.65
CA HIS A 117 -2.58 -0.86 12.38
C HIS A 117 -3.05 -2.17 11.77
N ARG A 118 -4.07 -2.13 10.93
CA ARG A 118 -4.57 -3.33 10.23
C ARG A 118 -4.67 -3.08 8.72
N ARG A 119 -3.54 -3.21 8.05
CA ARG A 119 -3.44 -3.15 6.57
C ARG A 119 -4.06 -4.39 5.93
N ARG A 120 -4.83 -4.22 4.85
CA ARG A 120 -5.29 -5.31 3.98
C ARG A 120 -4.58 -5.21 2.63
N LEU A 121 -3.84 -6.26 2.28
CA LEU A 121 -3.22 -6.36 0.96
C LEU A 121 -4.24 -6.89 -0.07
N LEU A 122 -4.13 -6.45 -1.32
CA LEU A 122 -4.93 -6.99 -2.42
C LEU A 122 -4.27 -8.23 -3.06
N LYS A 123 -2.95 -8.34 -2.99
CA LYS A 123 -2.16 -9.48 -3.52
C LYS A 123 -1.13 -9.96 -2.48
N GLY A 124 -0.85 -11.26 -2.46
CA GLY A 124 0.04 -11.92 -1.50
C GLY A 124 -0.65 -12.76 -0.40
N PRO A 125 0.11 -13.39 0.52
CA PRO A 125 -0.34 -14.43 1.46
C PRO A 125 -1.39 -13.94 2.44
N VAL A 126 -1.36 -12.65 2.75
CA VAL A 126 -2.35 -11.98 3.60
C VAL A 126 -3.40 -11.21 2.79
N ALA A 127 -3.43 -11.42 1.46
CA ALA A 127 -4.38 -10.76 0.58
C ALA A 127 -5.80 -11.26 0.77
N VAL A 128 -6.75 -10.33 0.59
CA VAL A 128 -8.17 -10.66 0.63
C VAL A 128 -8.53 -11.70 -0.44
N LEU A 129 -7.89 -11.66 -1.62
CA LEU A 129 -8.15 -12.64 -2.68
C LEU A 129 -7.87 -14.08 -2.24
N ARG A 130 -6.80 -14.35 -1.48
CA ARG A 130 -6.50 -15.72 -1.02
C ARG A 130 -7.46 -16.23 0.07
N ARG A 131 -8.29 -15.36 0.65
CA ARG A 131 -9.31 -15.73 1.64
C ARG A 131 -10.67 -16.01 1.01
N LEU A 132 -10.83 -15.70 -0.28
CA LEU A 132 -12.04 -16.01 -1.03
C LEU A 132 -11.96 -17.45 -1.54
N ASP A 133 -13.10 -18.12 -1.56
CA ASP A 133 -13.24 -19.44 -2.15
C ASP A 133 -12.92 -19.39 -3.65
N ALA A 134 -12.32 -20.46 -4.19
CA ALA A 134 -11.89 -20.52 -5.58
C ALA A 134 -13.06 -20.36 -6.55
N ASP A 135 -14.24 -20.91 -6.24
CA ASP A 135 -15.41 -20.81 -7.09
C ASP A 135 -16.02 -19.39 -7.02
N VAL A 136 -15.94 -18.74 -5.86
CA VAL A 136 -16.32 -17.32 -5.71
C VAL A 136 -15.43 -16.43 -6.58
N LEU A 137 -14.12 -16.66 -6.57
CA LEU A 137 -13.18 -15.94 -7.43
C LEU A 137 -13.39 -16.23 -8.92
N ALA A 138 -13.55 -17.49 -9.27
CA ALA A 138 -13.81 -17.93 -10.64
C ALA A 138 -15.07 -17.24 -11.21
N THR A 139 -16.15 -17.25 -10.42
CA THR A 139 -17.41 -16.58 -10.78
C THR A 139 -17.26 -15.07 -10.87
N ALA A 140 -16.59 -14.45 -9.90
CA ALA A 140 -16.44 -12.99 -9.86
C ALA A 140 -15.55 -12.43 -10.99
N LEU A 141 -14.55 -13.21 -11.41
CA LEU A 141 -13.61 -12.83 -12.47
C LEU A 141 -14.04 -13.37 -13.85
N ASP A 142 -15.12 -14.16 -13.93
CA ASP A 142 -15.57 -14.87 -15.13
C ASP A 142 -14.47 -15.72 -15.77
N VAL A 143 -13.80 -16.53 -14.94
CA VAL A 143 -12.71 -17.43 -15.34
C VAL A 143 -12.94 -18.85 -14.84
N SER A 144 -12.16 -19.80 -15.35
CA SER A 144 -12.20 -21.18 -14.84
C SER A 144 -11.67 -21.28 -13.40
N SER A 145 -12.15 -22.25 -12.61
CA SER A 145 -11.63 -22.51 -11.26
C SER A 145 -10.12 -22.78 -11.28
N GLU A 146 -9.60 -23.45 -12.30
CA GLU A 146 -8.15 -23.67 -12.47
C GLU A 146 -7.39 -22.33 -12.65
N THR A 147 -7.94 -21.38 -13.40
CA THR A 147 -7.38 -20.05 -13.55
C THR A 147 -7.42 -19.28 -12.23
N ALA A 148 -8.54 -19.34 -11.50
CA ALA A 148 -8.68 -18.70 -10.19
C ALA A 148 -7.68 -19.26 -9.17
N GLU A 149 -7.51 -20.58 -9.14
CA GLU A 149 -6.51 -21.25 -8.29
C GLU A 149 -5.09 -20.81 -8.64
N LYS A 150 -4.74 -20.73 -9.93
CA LYS A 150 -3.44 -20.22 -10.39
C LYS A 150 -3.19 -18.77 -9.97
N LEU A 151 -4.21 -17.92 -10.02
CA LEU A 151 -4.13 -16.52 -9.58
C LEU A 151 -3.86 -16.41 -8.06
N VAL A 152 -4.50 -17.26 -7.27
CA VAL A 152 -4.31 -17.34 -5.80
C VAL A 152 -2.98 -17.98 -5.42
N ALA A 153 -2.52 -18.95 -6.22
CA ALA A 153 -1.29 -19.71 -5.98
C ALA A 153 -0.02 -19.01 -6.48
N ALA A 154 -0.14 -17.95 -7.29
CA ALA A 154 0.99 -17.18 -7.79
C ALA A 154 1.84 -16.62 -6.63
N LYS A 155 3.04 -17.17 -6.47
CA LYS A 155 3.97 -16.88 -5.35
C LYS A 155 4.73 -15.56 -5.48
N ASP A 156 4.76 -14.96 -6.68
CA ASP A 156 5.49 -13.71 -6.96
C ASP A 156 4.91 -12.48 -6.20
N GLY A 157 3.82 -12.66 -5.47
CA GLY A 157 3.23 -11.65 -4.59
C GLY A 157 3.40 -11.91 -3.10
N ASP A 158 4.31 -12.80 -2.67
CA ASP A 158 4.30 -13.31 -1.28
C ASP A 158 4.69 -12.30 -0.17
N SER A 159 4.91 -11.03 -0.54
CA SER A 159 5.43 -9.97 0.31
C SER A 159 4.68 -8.65 0.12
N PRO A 160 4.47 -7.84 1.18
CA PRO A 160 3.99 -6.46 1.03
C PRO A 160 4.95 -5.58 0.23
N LEU A 161 6.25 -5.91 0.20
CA LEU A 161 7.30 -5.23 -0.57
C LEU A 161 7.85 -6.14 -1.67
N VAL A 162 7.71 -5.76 -2.92
CA VAL A 162 8.14 -6.54 -4.10
C VAL A 162 9.04 -5.71 -4.99
N ALA A 163 9.83 -6.37 -5.85
CA ALA A 163 10.57 -5.68 -6.89
C ALA A 163 9.59 -5.15 -7.95
N CYS A 164 9.84 -3.93 -8.42
CA CYS A 164 9.06 -3.25 -9.46
C CYS A 164 9.98 -2.24 -10.16
N VAL A 165 10.92 -2.76 -10.95
CA VAL A 165 11.92 -1.94 -11.65
C VAL A 165 11.20 -1.04 -12.64
N SER A 166 11.53 0.26 -12.62
CA SER A 166 10.95 1.30 -13.48
C SER A 166 9.47 1.63 -13.27
N CYS A 167 8.77 1.02 -12.32
CA CYS A 167 7.33 1.26 -12.13
C CYS A 167 7.02 2.70 -11.70
N ALA A 168 7.91 3.34 -10.92
CA ALA A 168 7.74 4.74 -10.55
C ALA A 168 7.96 5.67 -11.75
N GLU A 169 8.95 5.37 -12.60
CA GLU A 169 9.23 6.08 -13.84
C GLU A 169 8.05 6.01 -14.81
N GLU A 170 7.46 4.83 -15.00
CA GLU A 170 6.28 4.65 -15.86
C GLU A 170 5.05 5.43 -15.35
N GLU A 171 4.80 5.39 -14.04
CA GLU A 171 3.71 6.17 -13.42
C GLU A 171 3.95 7.68 -13.53
N TRP A 172 5.21 8.11 -13.39
CA TRP A 172 5.61 9.50 -13.55
C TRP A 172 5.44 9.98 -14.99
N GLU A 173 5.92 9.23 -15.97
CA GLU A 173 5.73 9.54 -17.40
C GLU A 173 4.24 9.64 -17.77
N THR A 174 3.43 8.71 -17.25
CA THR A 174 1.98 8.73 -17.43
C THR A 174 1.37 10.00 -16.85
N MET A 175 1.78 10.39 -15.63
CA MET A 175 1.30 11.61 -14.96
C MET A 175 1.70 12.88 -15.72
N GLN A 176 2.90 12.95 -16.31
CA GLN A 176 3.35 14.12 -17.08
C GLN A 176 2.65 14.25 -18.45
N GLY A 177 2.10 13.15 -18.98
CA GLY A 177 1.37 13.11 -20.24
C GLY A 177 -0.12 13.40 -20.14
N GLU A 178 -0.68 13.48 -18.93
CA GLU A 178 -2.08 13.84 -18.62
C GLU A 178 -2.29 15.37 -18.54
#